data_AF-A0A7J6QNV3-F1
#
_entry.id   AF-A0A7J6QNV3-F1
#
_cell.length_a   1.000
_cell.length_b   1.000
_cell.length_c   1.000
_cell.angle_alpha   90.00
_cell.angle_beta   90.00
_cell.angle_gamma   90.00
#
_symmetry.space_group_name_H-M   'P 1'
#
loop_
_entity.id
_entity.type
_entity.pdbx_description
1 polymer ?
#
loop_
_entity_poly.entity_id
_entity_poly.type
_entity_poly.pdbx_seq_one_letter_code
_entity_poly.pdbx_strand_id
1 'polypeptide(L)'
;VLKGYMAVVVEYLVAACGPKRSRQSGPRTALFGLQRPPIISGFDTVMRCNKNTTMDEILLFALPFVLTNAKSQFVISLPTDVKVDLSEFQKVVGDEVRIVRESDDELQARKNQLYNVYKPAFPDGNCCPLASHFVSVYLPMGHIKSVQPNDEKFEKKFRDSRKWLAMAKLSC
;
A
#
# COMPACT_ATOMS: atom_id res chain seq x y z
N VAL A 1 7.42 -21.00 3.35
CA VAL A 1 8.18 -19.72 3.48
C VAL A 1 7.27 -18.52 3.24
N LEU A 2 6.64 -18.39 2.07
CA LEU A 2 5.85 -17.20 1.71
C LEU A 2 4.71 -16.85 2.69
N LYS A 3 3.90 -17.83 3.11
CA LYS A 3 2.84 -17.60 4.13
C LYS A 3 3.40 -17.06 5.45
N GLY A 4 4.55 -17.57 5.89
CA GLY A 4 5.24 -17.07 7.08
C GLY A 4 5.73 -15.64 6.89
N TYR A 5 6.28 -15.33 5.72
CA TYR A 5 6.68 -13.96 5.40
C TYR A 5 5.49 -12.99 5.33
N MET A 6 4.36 -13.41 4.75
CA MET A 6 3.11 -12.62 4.78
C MET A 6 2.70 -12.29 6.21
N ALA A 7 2.78 -13.24 7.15
CA ALA A 7 2.50 -12.98 8.56
C ALA A 7 3.43 -11.91 9.16
N VAL A 8 4.74 -11.97 8.85
CA VAL A 8 5.71 -10.94 9.27
C VAL A 8 5.37 -9.57 8.66
N VAL A 9 4.91 -9.51 7.42
CA VAL A 9 4.43 -8.27 6.79
C VAL A 9 3.19 -7.73 7.51
N VAL A 10 2.25 -8.59 7.89
CA VAL A 10 1.06 -8.19 8.67
C VAL A 10 1.47 -7.62 10.04
N GLU A 11 2.33 -8.31 10.78
CA GLU A 11 2.84 -7.85 12.08
C GLU A 11 3.51 -6.48 11.95
N TYR A 12 4.34 -6.31 10.92
CA TYR A 12 4.95 -5.02 10.62
C TYR A 12 3.92 -3.94 10.34
N LEU A 13 2.91 -4.20 9.51
CA LEU A 13 1.85 -3.23 9.19
C LEU A 13 1.06 -2.83 10.43
N VAL A 14 0.71 -3.79 11.30
CA VAL A 14 0.03 -3.52 12.58
C VAL A 14 0.87 -2.59 13.46
N ALA A 15 2.18 -2.84 13.56
CA ALA A 15 3.09 -2.01 14.35
C ALA A 15 3.33 -0.62 13.72
N ALA A 16 3.50 -0.57 12.40
CA ALA A 16 3.92 0.62 11.65
C ALA A 16 2.76 1.57 11.32
N CYS A 17 1.52 1.08 11.24
CA CYS A 17 0.35 1.90 10.97
C CYS A 17 0.11 2.96 12.07
N GLY A 18 -0.48 4.07 11.65
CA GLY A 18 -0.71 5.26 12.46
C GLY A 18 0.58 6.08 12.66
N PRO A 19 0.47 7.41 12.74
CA PRO A 19 1.62 8.26 12.93
C PRO A 19 2.23 8.10 14.33
N LYS A 20 3.54 8.07 14.38
CA LYS A 20 4.34 8.07 15.60
C LYS A 20 4.80 9.48 15.90
N ARG A 21 4.85 9.83 17.19
CA ARG A 21 5.45 11.09 17.64
C ARG A 21 6.97 10.94 17.61
N SER A 22 7.67 11.92 17.05
CA SER A 22 9.13 11.99 17.19
C SER A 22 9.49 12.02 18.67
N ARG A 23 10.36 11.10 19.11
CA ARG A 23 10.77 11.01 20.51
C ARG A 23 11.73 12.13 20.92
N GLN A 24 12.35 12.89 20.00
CA GLN A 24 13.51 13.74 20.36
C GLN A 24 13.98 14.81 19.35
N SER A 25 13.20 15.22 18.34
CA SER A 25 13.74 16.14 17.30
C SER A 25 13.34 17.62 17.50
N GLY A 26 13.95 18.29 18.48
CA GLY A 26 13.92 19.76 18.63
C GLY A 26 12.64 20.35 19.27
N PRO A 27 12.50 21.68 19.35
CA PRO A 27 11.36 22.35 19.99
C PRO A 27 10.06 22.22 19.19
N ARG A 28 10.04 21.35 18.17
CA ARG A 28 8.94 21.24 17.21
C ARG A 28 8.21 19.94 17.42
N THR A 29 6.89 20.02 17.43
CA THR A 29 6.04 18.83 17.46
C THR A 29 6.07 18.16 16.10
N ALA A 30 6.46 16.88 16.05
CA ALA A 30 6.62 16.17 14.79
C ALA A 30 5.95 14.80 14.83
N LEU A 31 5.26 14.48 13.73
CA LEU A 31 4.68 13.17 13.47
C LEU A 31 5.36 12.54 12.25
N PHE A 32 5.59 11.23 12.29
CA PHE A 32 6.16 10.48 11.18
C PHE A 32 5.52 9.09 11.09
N GLY A 33 5.62 8.45 9.92
CA GLY A 33 5.10 7.10 9.72
C GLY A 33 4.79 6.80 8.26
N LEU A 34 4.20 5.62 8.03
CA LEU A 34 3.69 5.24 6.73
C LEU A 34 2.47 6.08 6.36
N GLN A 35 2.42 6.51 5.12
CA GLN A 35 1.34 7.29 4.54
C GLN A 35 0.71 6.50 3.40
N ARG A 36 -0.53 6.84 3.09
CA ARG A 36 -1.16 6.42 1.84
C ARG A 36 -0.45 7.07 0.65
N PRO A 37 -0.57 6.48 -0.55
CA PRO A 37 -0.39 7.21 -1.80
C PRO A 37 -1.14 8.56 -1.80
N PRO A 38 -0.78 9.54 -2.65
CA PRO A 38 -1.50 10.79 -2.79
C PRO A 38 -3.01 10.56 -2.93
N ILE A 39 -3.82 11.18 -2.06
CA ILE A 39 -5.27 11.00 -2.03
C ILE A 39 -5.89 11.99 -3.03
N ILE A 40 -5.68 11.71 -4.31
CA ILE A 40 -6.23 12.47 -5.43
C ILE A 40 -7.19 11.54 -6.17
N SER A 41 -8.38 12.03 -6.50
CA SER A 41 -9.37 11.23 -7.23
C SER A 41 -8.79 10.78 -8.57
N GLY A 42 -8.88 9.48 -8.84
CA GLY A 42 -8.33 8.89 -10.05
C GLY A 42 -6.80 8.89 -10.11
N PHE A 43 -6.08 8.93 -8.97
CA PHE A 43 -4.64 8.66 -8.89
C PHE A 43 -4.39 7.32 -8.20
N ASP A 44 -4.23 6.29 -9.04
CA ASP A 44 -4.15 4.91 -8.58
C ASP A 44 -2.71 4.41 -8.42
N THR A 45 -2.53 3.46 -7.51
CA THR A 45 -1.35 2.60 -7.47
C THR A 45 -1.69 1.28 -8.14
N VAL A 46 -1.01 0.98 -9.24
CA VAL A 46 -1.28 -0.19 -10.07
C VAL A 46 -0.21 -1.25 -9.86
N MET A 47 -0.63 -2.45 -9.49
CA MET A 47 0.17 -3.66 -9.62
C MET A 47 -0.06 -4.26 -11.00
N ARG A 48 0.85 -4.03 -11.93
CA ARG A 48 0.81 -4.61 -13.29
C ARG A 48 1.39 -6.01 -13.24
N CYS A 49 0.52 -7.01 -13.33
CA CYS A 49 0.94 -8.41 -13.44
C CYS A 49 1.54 -8.68 -14.82
N ASN A 50 2.45 -9.64 -14.89
CA ASN A 50 2.96 -10.18 -16.15
C ASN A 50 2.32 -11.54 -16.41
N LYS A 51 2.62 -12.13 -17.58
CA LYS A 51 2.07 -13.45 -17.97
C LYS A 51 2.36 -14.58 -16.97
N ASN A 52 3.50 -14.48 -16.29
CA ASN A 52 3.99 -15.51 -15.37
C ASN A 52 3.77 -15.15 -13.89
N THR A 53 3.07 -14.04 -13.60
CA THR A 53 2.80 -13.66 -12.21
C THR A 53 1.90 -14.70 -11.56
N THR A 54 2.37 -15.25 -10.45
CA THR A 54 1.68 -16.28 -9.67
C THR A 54 0.65 -15.65 -8.73
N MET A 55 -0.35 -16.44 -8.32
CA MET A 55 -1.31 -16.01 -7.29
C MET A 55 -0.61 -15.62 -5.99
N ASP A 56 0.42 -16.37 -5.60
CA ASP A 56 1.21 -16.13 -4.40
C ASP A 56 1.90 -14.76 -4.41
N GLU A 57 2.44 -14.34 -5.56
CA GLU A 57 2.98 -12.99 -5.75
C GLU A 57 1.87 -11.92 -5.70
N ILE A 58 0.73 -12.17 -6.35
CA ILE A 58 -0.41 -11.25 -6.31
C ILE A 58 -0.83 -11.01 -4.85
N LEU A 59 -1.03 -12.09 -4.09
CA LEU A 59 -1.47 -12.01 -2.70
C LEU A 59 -0.48 -11.25 -1.82
N LEU A 60 0.83 -11.53 -1.95
CA LEU A 60 1.84 -10.88 -1.12
C LEU A 60 1.94 -9.38 -1.43
N PHE A 61 1.99 -9.00 -2.70
CA PHE A 61 2.21 -7.60 -3.10
C PHE A 61 0.93 -6.77 -2.97
N ALA A 62 -0.25 -7.39 -3.05
CA ALA A 62 -1.52 -6.74 -2.70
C ALA A 62 -1.69 -6.53 -1.19
N LEU A 63 -1.06 -7.36 -0.36
CA LEU A 63 -1.26 -7.40 1.10
C LEU A 63 -1.17 -6.02 1.79
N PRO A 64 -0.13 -5.19 1.53
CA PRO A 64 0.00 -3.89 2.21
C PRO A 64 -1.12 -2.91 1.86
N PHE A 65 -1.75 -3.06 0.69
CA PHE A 65 -2.85 -2.22 0.25
C PHE A 65 -4.19 -2.74 0.78
N VAL A 66 -4.45 -4.03 0.60
CA VAL A 66 -5.70 -4.70 1.01
C VAL A 66 -5.96 -4.56 2.51
N LEU A 67 -4.92 -4.74 3.33
CA LEU A 67 -5.05 -4.69 4.78
C LEU A 67 -5.08 -3.27 5.35
N THR A 68 -5.04 -2.24 4.51
CA THR A 68 -4.95 -0.85 4.96
C THR A 68 -5.98 0.03 4.27
N ASN A 69 -6.11 1.25 4.78
CA ASN A 69 -6.94 2.30 4.17
C ASN A 69 -6.43 2.77 2.79
N ALA A 70 -5.36 2.18 2.25
CA ALA A 70 -4.90 2.40 0.88
C ALA A 70 -5.64 1.53 -0.15
N LYS A 71 -6.42 0.51 0.27
CA LYS A 71 -7.12 -0.42 -0.64
C LYS A 71 -7.93 0.25 -1.74
N SER A 72 -8.62 1.36 -1.43
CA SER A 72 -9.48 2.07 -2.40
C SER A 72 -8.72 2.69 -3.58
N GLN A 73 -7.40 2.85 -3.46
CA GLN A 73 -6.53 3.43 -4.50
C GLN A 73 -5.64 2.37 -5.14
N PHE A 74 -5.87 1.09 -4.83
CA PHE A 74 -5.10 -0.02 -5.33
C PHE A 74 -5.83 -0.70 -6.47
N VAL A 75 -5.10 -0.98 -7.55
CA VAL A 75 -5.62 -1.64 -8.75
C VAL A 75 -4.70 -2.81 -9.11
N ILE A 76 -5.28 -3.97 -9.31
CA ILE A 76 -4.60 -5.13 -9.89
C ILE A 76 -4.88 -5.12 -11.39
N SER A 77 -3.83 -4.95 -12.19
CA SER A 77 -3.92 -4.91 -13.65
C SER A 77 -3.39 -6.21 -14.24
N LEU A 78 -4.26 -6.97 -14.89
CA LEU A 78 -3.95 -8.21 -15.58
C LEU A 78 -3.86 -7.96 -17.09
N PRO A 79 -2.83 -8.47 -17.78
CA PRO A 79 -2.83 -8.51 -19.24
C PRO A 79 -4.03 -9.30 -19.77
N THR A 80 -4.57 -8.89 -20.93
CA THR A 80 -5.79 -9.48 -21.52
C THR A 80 -5.66 -10.97 -21.84
N ASP A 81 -4.43 -11.43 -22.08
CA ASP A 81 -4.11 -12.82 -22.41
C ASP A 81 -3.79 -13.71 -21.19
N VAL A 82 -3.76 -13.15 -19.99
CA VAL A 82 -3.50 -13.89 -18.75
C VAL A 82 -4.76 -14.55 -18.21
N LYS A 83 -4.73 -15.86 -17.98
CA LYS A 83 -5.89 -16.64 -17.53
C LYS A 83 -6.05 -16.76 -16.01
N VAL A 84 -5.27 -16.03 -15.22
CA VAL A 84 -5.41 -16.03 -13.75
C VAL A 84 -6.82 -15.60 -13.37
N ASP A 85 -7.49 -16.43 -12.58
CA ASP A 85 -8.79 -16.12 -11.99
C ASP A 85 -8.60 -15.54 -10.58
N LEU A 86 -9.11 -14.33 -10.37
CA LEU A 86 -9.09 -13.62 -9.08
C LEU A 86 -10.48 -13.52 -8.45
N SER A 87 -11.46 -14.29 -8.93
CA SER A 87 -12.84 -14.26 -8.44
C SER A 87 -12.94 -14.54 -6.93
N GLU A 88 -12.27 -15.58 -6.42
CA GLU A 88 -12.23 -15.89 -4.99
C GLU A 88 -11.54 -14.81 -4.17
N PHE A 89 -10.45 -14.23 -4.70
CA PHE A 89 -9.78 -13.11 -4.06
C PHE A 89 -10.72 -11.90 -3.98
N GLN A 90 -11.41 -11.57 -5.07
CA GLN A 90 -12.39 -10.47 -5.14
C GLN A 90 -13.53 -10.65 -4.12
N LYS A 91 -14.02 -11.88 -3.92
CA LYS A 91 -15.04 -12.17 -2.89
C LYS A 91 -14.57 -11.82 -1.47
N VAL A 92 -13.27 -12.02 -1.19
CA VAL A 92 -12.69 -11.73 0.13
C VAL A 92 -12.41 -10.25 0.32
N VAL A 93 -11.86 -9.56 -0.69
CA VAL A 93 -11.45 -8.16 -0.56
C VAL A 93 -12.55 -7.14 -0.89
N GLY A 94 -13.62 -7.60 -1.55
CA GLY A 94 -14.73 -6.77 -2.02
C GLY A 94 -14.35 -5.83 -3.16
N ASP A 95 -15.32 -5.02 -3.58
CA ASP A 95 -15.19 -4.14 -4.76
C ASP A 95 -14.30 -2.92 -4.55
N GLU A 96 -13.79 -2.72 -3.32
CA GLU A 96 -12.84 -1.64 -3.03
C GLU A 96 -11.48 -1.87 -3.67
N VAL A 97 -11.10 -3.12 -3.91
CA VAL A 97 -9.92 -3.47 -4.70
C VAL A 97 -10.38 -3.67 -6.13
N ARG A 98 -9.92 -2.81 -7.03
CA ARG A 98 -10.27 -2.91 -8.45
C ARG A 98 -9.34 -3.89 -9.14
N ILE A 99 -9.94 -4.84 -9.86
CA ILE A 99 -9.22 -5.76 -10.74
C ILE A 99 -9.63 -5.44 -12.17
N VAL A 100 -8.65 -5.13 -13.01
CA VAL A 100 -8.87 -4.76 -14.40
C VAL A 100 -8.10 -5.70 -15.31
N ARG A 101 -8.70 -6.04 -16.46
CA ARG A 101 -8.02 -6.70 -17.58
C ARG A 101 -7.78 -5.66 -18.65
N GLU A 102 -6.52 -5.38 -18.93
CA GLU A 102 -6.13 -4.32 -19.88
C GLU A 102 -4.81 -4.68 -20.58
N SER A 103 -4.69 -4.23 -21.82
CA SER A 103 -3.45 -4.24 -22.61
C SER A 103 -2.45 -3.22 -22.05
N ASP A 104 -1.20 -3.32 -22.49
CA ASP A 104 -0.18 -2.34 -22.12
C ASP A 104 -0.50 -0.95 -22.69
N ASP A 105 -1.10 -0.87 -23.89
CA ASP A 105 -1.50 0.39 -24.51
C ASP A 105 -2.61 1.11 -23.73
N GLU A 106 -3.62 0.36 -23.26
CA GLU A 106 -4.69 0.90 -22.40
C GLU A 106 -4.15 1.43 -21.08
N LEU A 107 -3.21 0.72 -20.45
CA LEU A 107 -2.54 1.16 -19.23
C LEU A 107 -1.73 2.45 -19.49
N GLN A 108 -1.00 2.50 -20.61
CA GLN A 108 -0.22 3.68 -20.99
C GLN A 108 -1.10 4.90 -21.29
N ALA A 109 -2.26 4.70 -21.90
CA ALA A 109 -3.20 5.78 -22.22
C ALA A 109 -3.66 6.55 -20.97
N ARG A 110 -3.79 5.86 -19.83
CA ARG A 110 -4.19 6.47 -18.54
C ARG A 110 -3.03 6.79 -17.61
N LYS A 111 -1.76 6.75 -18.05
CA LYS A 111 -0.58 6.96 -17.19
C LYS A 111 -0.61 8.25 -16.35
N ASN A 112 -1.22 9.32 -16.86
CA ASN A 112 -1.33 10.62 -16.17
C ASN A 112 -2.32 10.59 -15.00
N GLN A 113 -3.10 9.52 -14.87
CA GLN A 113 -4.03 9.22 -13.79
C GLN A 113 -3.43 8.17 -12.83
N LEU A 114 -2.14 7.86 -12.93
CA LEU A 114 -1.49 6.86 -12.09
C LEU A 114 -0.46 7.55 -11.21
N TYR A 115 -0.49 7.23 -9.92
CA TYR A 115 0.57 7.63 -9.01
C TYR A 115 1.79 6.74 -9.18
N ASN A 116 1.57 5.42 -9.24
CA ASN A 116 2.63 4.44 -9.34
C ASN A 116 2.16 3.22 -10.14
N VAL A 117 3.07 2.63 -10.90
CA VAL A 117 2.87 1.37 -11.61
C VAL A 117 4.08 0.50 -11.31
N TYR A 118 3.86 -0.66 -10.71
CA TYR A 118 4.94 -1.59 -10.39
C TYR A 118 4.57 -3.00 -10.84
N LYS A 119 5.60 -3.82 -11.07
CA LYS A 119 5.45 -5.24 -11.40
C LYS A 119 5.80 -6.07 -10.16
N PRO A 120 4.95 -7.01 -9.72
CA PRO A 120 5.26 -7.88 -8.59
C PRO A 120 6.34 -8.87 -9.04
N ALA A 121 7.54 -8.71 -8.51
CA ALA A 121 8.67 -9.59 -8.79
C ALA A 121 9.65 -9.55 -7.61
N PHE A 122 10.20 -10.70 -7.26
CA PHE A 122 11.32 -10.75 -6.33
C PHE A 122 12.63 -10.51 -7.08
N PRO A 123 13.57 -9.72 -6.51
CA PRO A 123 14.84 -9.43 -7.15
C PRO A 123 15.68 -10.68 -7.45
N ASP A 124 15.60 -11.73 -6.63
CA ASP A 124 16.21 -13.05 -6.87
C ASP A 124 15.51 -14.10 -6.01
N GLY A 125 15.19 -15.25 -6.64
CA GLY A 125 14.10 -16.17 -6.27
C GLY A 125 14.14 -16.93 -4.94
N ASN A 126 14.62 -16.36 -3.82
CA ASN A 126 14.41 -16.95 -2.47
C ASN A 126 14.59 -15.98 -1.28
N CYS A 127 14.97 -14.72 -1.48
CA CYS A 127 15.16 -13.79 -0.37
C CYS A 127 13.91 -12.94 -0.12
N CYS A 128 13.15 -13.28 0.93
CA CYS A 128 12.15 -12.37 1.47
C CYS A 128 12.87 -11.17 2.11
N PRO A 129 12.70 -9.94 1.60
CA PRO A 129 13.35 -8.77 2.18
C PRO A 129 12.83 -8.49 3.60
N LEU A 130 13.48 -7.59 4.33
CA LEU A 130 12.89 -7.09 5.58
C LEU A 130 11.52 -6.47 5.28
N ALA A 131 10.51 -6.80 6.10
CA ALA A 131 9.14 -6.34 5.88
C ALA A 131 9.03 -4.80 5.80
N SER A 132 9.86 -4.09 6.58
CA SER A 132 9.95 -2.63 6.51
C SER A 132 10.41 -2.13 5.15
N HIS A 133 11.47 -2.74 4.59
CA HIS A 133 11.97 -2.41 3.26
C HIS A 133 10.92 -2.73 2.19
N PHE A 134 10.34 -3.93 2.24
CA PHE A 134 9.27 -4.34 1.34
C PHE A 134 8.11 -3.35 1.29
N VAL A 135 7.53 -3.02 2.44
CA VAL A 135 6.38 -2.13 2.52
C VAL A 135 6.75 -0.70 2.09
N SER A 136 7.93 -0.22 2.47
CA SER A 136 8.36 1.16 2.18
C SER A 136 8.62 1.46 0.71
N VAL A 137 8.82 0.43 -0.13
CA VAL A 137 8.93 0.57 -1.59
C VAL A 137 7.59 0.95 -2.22
N TYR A 138 6.48 0.46 -1.66
CA TYR A 138 5.14 0.64 -2.24
C TYR A 138 4.32 1.71 -1.54
N LEU A 139 4.56 1.92 -0.24
CA LEU A 139 3.83 2.85 0.59
C LEU A 139 4.77 3.92 1.14
N PRO A 140 4.50 5.20 0.86
CA PRO A 140 5.43 6.28 1.18
C PRO A 140 5.61 6.43 2.70
N MET A 141 6.84 6.63 3.14
CA MET A 141 7.14 7.11 4.48
C MET A 141 7.22 8.63 4.48
N GLY A 142 6.59 9.27 5.45
CA GLY A 142 6.56 10.73 5.52
C GLY A 142 6.60 11.26 6.95
N HIS A 143 6.83 12.56 7.05
CA HIS A 143 6.78 13.27 8.31
C HIS A 143 6.17 14.67 8.12
N ILE A 144 5.64 15.22 9.21
CA ILE A 144 5.07 16.56 9.27
C ILE A 144 5.44 17.18 10.61
N LYS A 145 5.68 18.50 10.62
CA LYS A 145 6.14 19.23 11.81
C LYS A 145 5.30 20.48 12.03
N SER A 146 4.93 20.76 13.28
CA SER A 146 4.53 22.09 13.73
C SER A 146 5.76 22.89 14.12
N VAL A 147 5.70 24.20 13.96
CA VAL A 147 6.72 25.11 14.49
C VAL A 147 6.65 25.24 16.02
N GLN A 148 5.51 24.88 16.62
CA GLN A 148 5.27 24.99 18.05
C GLN A 148 5.70 23.72 18.81
N PRO A 149 6.27 23.86 20.02
CA PRO A 149 6.51 22.75 20.94
C PRO A 149 5.20 22.25 21.53
N ASN A 150 5.08 20.93 21.71
CA ASN A 150 3.92 20.26 22.32
C ASN A 150 2.56 20.73 21.78
N ASP A 151 2.45 20.90 20.46
CA ASP A 151 1.26 21.37 19.77
C ASP A 151 0.21 20.24 19.69
N GLU A 152 -0.56 20.09 20.77
CA GLU A 152 -1.58 19.06 20.90
C GLU A 152 -2.69 19.20 19.85
N LYS A 153 -2.99 20.43 19.43
CA LYS A 153 -3.98 20.71 18.37
C LYS A 153 -3.49 20.16 17.03
N PHE A 154 -2.23 20.43 16.68
CA PHE A 154 -1.57 19.84 15.52
C PHE A 154 -1.56 18.32 15.61
N GLU A 155 -1.14 17.76 16.75
CA GLU A 155 -1.09 16.31 16.90
C GLU A 155 -2.44 15.66 16.69
N LYS A 156 -3.48 16.14 17.37
CA LYS A 156 -4.84 15.60 17.22
C LYS A 156 -5.30 15.68 15.76
N LYS A 157 -5.22 16.89 15.17
CA LYS A 157 -5.65 17.13 13.79
C LYS A 157 -4.96 16.20 12.79
N PHE A 158 -3.63 16.04 12.91
CA PHE A 158 -2.88 15.26 11.94
C PHE A 158 -2.90 13.77 12.24
N ARG A 159 -3.06 13.33 13.50
CA ARG A 159 -3.29 11.90 13.82
C ARG A 159 -4.56 11.37 13.19
N ASP A 160 -5.63 12.18 13.19
CA ASP A 160 -6.93 11.82 12.62
C ASP A 160 -6.97 11.94 11.07
N SER A 161 -5.88 12.42 10.47
CA SER A 161 -5.80 12.57 9.02
C SER A 161 -5.81 11.22 8.31
N ARG A 162 -6.70 11.10 7.32
CA ARG A 162 -6.75 9.95 6.40
C ARG A 162 -5.48 9.76 5.59
N LYS A 163 -4.53 10.70 5.60
CA LYS A 163 -3.24 10.58 4.90
C LYS A 163 -2.34 9.51 5.51
N TRP A 164 -2.42 9.26 6.81
CA TRP A 164 -1.65 8.19 7.42
C TRP A 164 -2.20 6.84 7.02
N LEU A 165 -1.29 5.89 6.85
CA LEU A 165 -1.66 4.51 6.66
C LEU A 165 -2.27 3.98 7.96
N ALA A 166 -3.43 3.37 7.86
CA ALA A 166 -4.12 2.73 8.97
C ALA A 166 -4.57 1.34 8.53
N MET A 167 -4.60 0.39 9.47
CA MET A 167 -5.20 -0.92 9.21
C MET A 167 -6.66 -0.73 8.79
N ALA A 168 -7.07 -1.41 7.73
CA ALA A 168 -8.45 -1.42 7.30
C ALA A 168 -9.28 -2.13 8.39
N LYS A 169 -10.49 -1.63 8.65
CA LYS A 169 -11.49 -2.44 9.32
C LYS A 169 -11.85 -3.56 8.34
N LEU A 170 -11.50 -4.79 8.67
CA LEU A 170 -12.03 -5.94 7.95
C LEU A 170 -13.52 -6.00 8.29
N SER A 171 -14.36 -5.87 7.25
CA SER A 171 -15.79 -6.12 7.38
C SER A 171 -15.95 -7.63 7.48
N CYS A 172 -15.93 -8.16 8.71
CA CYS A 172 -16.30 -9.54 9.00
C CYS A 172 -17.82 -9.67 9.09
#